data_AF-A0A0Q7MCR8-F1
#
_entry.id   AF-A0A0Q7MCR8-F1
#
_cell.length_a   1.000
_cell.length_b   1.000
_cell.length_c   1.000
_cell.angle_alpha   90.00
_cell.angle_beta   90.00
_cell.angle_gamma   90.00
#
_symmetry.space_group_name_H-M   'P 1'
#
loop_
_entity.id
_entity.type
_entity.pdbx_description
1 polymer ?
#
loop_
_entity_poly.entity_id
_entity_poly.type
_entity_poly.pdbx_seq_one_letter_code
_entity_poly.pdbx_strand_id
1 'polypeptide(L)'
;MSQPSGGRLAQMTRTVVVRVAALAGRVGPDELAAVLYRSGGTAADPRQDPRWPHHLVQLAERSAPGIERYDRSRTEHWNGWTTPGVETSAQVHKVYVSPTPPCLPAALPLVFATAVALDVPSWKVGADAAGLHRADKIVLYLPSAPRADAVAAALADVLDGFAAQGVPFTGQVGATGIVSRGQDRQRESWRAVLCRAVAGELHRQRAHLGPDVQPHAVADSALDALADEYDVVTWRPDARVPA
;
A
#
# COMPACT_ATOMS: atom_id res chain seq x y z
N MET A 1 -2.34 -24.44 -9.88
CA MET A 1 -0.93 -24.17 -9.51
C MET A 1 -0.95 -23.33 -8.25
N SER A 2 -0.49 -23.89 -7.13
CA SER A 2 -0.37 -23.16 -5.87
C SER A 2 0.66 -22.04 -6.04
N GLN A 3 0.28 -20.81 -5.73
CA GLN A 3 1.17 -19.65 -5.85
C GLN A 3 2.38 -19.86 -4.93
N PRO A 4 3.64 -19.63 -5.38
CA PRO A 4 4.77 -19.60 -4.47
C PRO A 4 4.49 -18.55 -3.38
N SER A 5 4.83 -18.89 -2.13
CA SER A 5 4.70 -17.96 -1.01
C SER A 5 5.35 -16.62 -1.37
N GLY A 6 4.60 -15.53 -1.35
CA GLY A 6 5.12 -14.19 -1.66
C GLY A 6 4.74 -13.59 -3.02
N GLY A 7 4.07 -14.31 -3.93
CA GLY A 7 3.81 -13.84 -5.30
C GLY A 7 2.49 -13.11 -5.55
N ARG A 8 1.56 -13.10 -4.58
CA ARG A 8 0.17 -12.63 -4.82
C ARG A 8 0.12 -11.15 -5.20
N LEU A 9 0.84 -10.27 -4.50
CA LEU A 9 0.82 -8.84 -4.79
C LEU A 9 1.46 -8.52 -6.14
N ALA A 10 2.53 -9.22 -6.52
CA ALA A 10 3.12 -9.09 -7.84
C ALA A 10 2.14 -9.44 -8.97
N GLN A 11 1.44 -10.58 -8.83
CA GLN A 11 0.40 -10.99 -9.78
C GLN A 11 -0.76 -9.98 -9.85
N MET A 12 -1.20 -9.48 -8.69
CA MET A 12 -2.22 -8.45 -8.61
C MET A 12 -1.77 -7.17 -9.31
N THR A 13 -0.54 -6.71 -9.07
CA THR A 13 0.04 -5.56 -9.77
C THR A 13 0.04 -5.79 -11.28
N ARG A 14 0.55 -6.92 -11.77
CA ARG A 14 0.55 -7.22 -13.20
C ARG A 14 -0.87 -7.16 -13.79
N THR A 15 -1.84 -7.73 -13.10
CA THR A 15 -3.25 -7.68 -13.51
C THR A 15 -3.77 -6.25 -13.62
N VAL A 16 -3.42 -5.40 -12.65
CA VAL A 16 -3.76 -3.97 -12.67
C VAL A 16 -3.10 -3.27 -13.85
N VAL A 17 -1.81 -3.48 -14.09
CA VAL A 17 -1.07 -2.86 -15.21
C VAL A 17 -1.70 -3.22 -16.55
N VAL A 18 -2.01 -4.50 -16.79
CA VAL A 18 -2.68 -4.96 -18.03
C VAL A 18 -4.05 -4.30 -18.21
N ARG A 19 -4.83 -4.16 -17.14
CA ARG A 19 -6.14 -3.48 -17.21
C ARG A 19 -5.99 -2.00 -17.55
N VAL A 20 -5.01 -1.32 -16.97
CA VAL A 20 -4.76 0.10 -17.24
C VAL A 20 -4.14 0.33 -18.62
N ALA A 21 -3.36 -0.62 -19.14
CA ALA A 21 -2.83 -0.59 -20.51
C ALA A 21 -3.93 -0.57 -21.59
N ALA A 22 -5.14 -1.05 -21.27
CA ALA A 22 -6.31 -0.96 -22.16
C ALA A 22 -6.89 0.47 -22.23
N LEU A 23 -6.57 1.32 -21.26
CA LEU A 23 -6.94 2.74 -21.25
C LEU A 23 -5.86 3.64 -21.87
N ALA A 24 -4.63 3.14 -22.00
CA ALA A 24 -3.54 3.89 -22.59
C ALA A 24 -3.88 4.31 -24.03
N GLY A 25 -3.62 5.58 -24.35
CA GLY A 25 -3.97 6.19 -25.64
C GLY A 25 -5.38 6.78 -25.69
N ARG A 26 -6.24 6.48 -24.70
CA ARG A 26 -7.56 7.12 -24.54
C ARG A 26 -7.55 8.23 -23.49
N VAL A 27 -6.65 8.11 -22.53
CA VAL A 27 -6.46 9.06 -21.43
C VAL A 27 -4.97 9.39 -21.27
N GLY A 28 -4.69 10.53 -20.64
CA GLY A 28 -3.33 10.98 -20.36
C GLY A 28 -2.63 10.18 -19.26
N PRO A 29 -1.29 10.28 -19.15
CA PRO A 29 -0.51 9.55 -18.14
C PRO A 29 -0.92 9.87 -16.70
N ASP A 30 -1.34 11.10 -16.40
CA ASP A 30 -1.77 11.46 -15.03
C ASP A 30 -3.05 10.72 -14.61
N GLU A 31 -4.00 10.56 -15.54
CA GLU A 31 -5.22 9.79 -15.29
C GLU A 31 -4.91 8.30 -15.12
N LEU A 32 -4.01 7.74 -15.94
CA LEU A 32 -3.53 6.37 -15.78
C LEU A 32 -2.87 6.17 -14.41
N ALA A 33 -2.00 7.10 -13.99
CA ALA A 33 -1.33 7.05 -12.70
C ALA A 33 -2.34 7.09 -11.55
N ALA A 34 -3.38 7.92 -11.65
CA ALA A 34 -4.45 8.00 -10.67
C ALA A 34 -5.26 6.70 -10.57
N VAL A 35 -5.54 6.03 -11.70
CA VAL A 35 -6.20 4.72 -11.74
C VAL A 35 -5.31 3.63 -11.13
N LEU A 36 -4.03 3.59 -11.48
CA LEU A 36 -3.04 2.66 -10.90
C LEU A 36 -2.95 2.83 -9.39
N TYR A 37 -2.89 4.07 -8.90
CA TYR A 37 -2.75 4.37 -7.49
C TYR A 37 -3.97 3.94 -6.67
N ARG A 38 -5.19 4.18 -7.18
CA ARG A 38 -6.45 3.77 -6.55
C ARG A 38 -6.72 2.27 -6.65
N SER A 39 -6.03 1.56 -7.53
CA SER A 39 -6.21 0.12 -7.72
C SER A 39 -5.92 -0.68 -6.46
N GLY A 40 -6.60 -1.81 -6.32
CA GLY A 40 -6.62 -2.60 -5.09
C GLY A 40 -7.60 -2.07 -4.04
N GLY A 41 -8.16 -0.85 -4.21
CA GLY A 41 -9.27 -0.34 -3.41
C GLY A 41 -10.58 -1.11 -3.62
N THR A 42 -11.54 -0.89 -2.73
CA THR A 42 -12.93 -1.36 -2.89
C THR A 42 -13.90 -0.18 -2.79
N ALA A 43 -15.13 -0.34 -3.23
CA ALA A 43 -16.17 0.65 -2.98
C ALA A 43 -16.75 0.43 -1.57
N ALA A 44 -17.03 1.52 -0.83
CA ALA A 44 -17.79 1.44 0.40
C ALA A 44 -19.26 1.13 0.10
N ASP A 45 -19.91 0.31 0.94
CA ASP A 45 -21.35 0.14 0.87
C ASP A 45 -22.01 1.42 1.42
N PRO A 46 -22.78 2.18 0.62
CA PRO A 46 -23.39 3.43 1.07
C PRO A 46 -24.43 3.23 2.18
N ARG A 47 -24.86 1.99 2.45
CA ARG A 47 -25.80 1.65 3.52
C ARG A 47 -25.10 1.39 4.86
N GLN A 48 -23.77 1.33 4.88
CA GLN A 48 -23.01 1.11 6.11
C GLN A 48 -23.14 2.31 7.05
N ASP A 49 -23.20 2.06 8.36
CA ASP A 49 -23.27 3.13 9.36
C ASP A 49 -22.07 4.08 9.20
N PRO A 50 -22.29 5.39 8.95
CA PRO A 50 -21.20 6.34 8.74
C PRO A 50 -20.30 6.51 9.97
N ARG A 51 -20.74 6.07 11.16
CA ARG A 51 -19.96 6.09 12.41
C ARG A 51 -19.06 4.85 12.56
N TRP A 52 -19.24 3.83 11.74
CA TRP A 52 -18.46 2.59 11.81
C TRP A 52 -16.94 2.81 11.82
N PRO A 53 -16.35 3.69 10.97
CA PRO A 53 -14.91 3.97 11.02
C PRO A 53 -14.45 4.48 12.39
N HIS A 54 -15.26 5.32 13.04
CA HIS A 54 -14.94 5.84 14.36
C HIS A 54 -14.95 4.75 15.43
N HIS A 55 -15.95 3.88 15.41
CA HIS A 55 -16.04 2.75 16.35
C HIS A 55 -14.88 1.76 16.19
N LEU A 56 -14.43 1.50 14.96
CA LEU A 56 -13.26 0.66 14.69
C LEU A 56 -11.99 1.24 15.31
N VAL A 57 -11.73 2.53 15.13
CA VAL A 57 -10.55 3.18 15.69
C VAL A 57 -10.59 3.17 17.22
N GLN A 58 -11.74 3.48 17.83
CA GLN A 58 -11.89 3.41 19.28
C GLN A 58 -11.67 1.99 19.83
N LEU A 59 -12.14 0.97 19.11
CA LEU A 59 -11.88 -0.43 19.47
C LEU A 59 -10.39 -0.74 19.43
N ALA A 60 -9.70 -0.33 18.37
CA ALA A 60 -8.27 -0.58 18.21
C ALA A 60 -7.42 0.15 19.25
N GLU A 61 -7.74 1.41 19.57
CA GLU A 61 -7.06 2.20 20.60
C GLU A 61 -7.17 1.53 21.98
N ARG A 62 -8.35 0.99 22.36
CA ARG A 62 -8.53 0.27 23.63
C ARG A 62 -7.71 -1.01 23.73
N SER A 63 -7.36 -1.60 22.60
CA SER A 63 -6.58 -2.85 22.55
C SER A 63 -5.07 -2.64 22.53
N ALA A 64 -4.59 -1.39 22.59
CA ALA A 64 -3.18 -1.06 22.50
C ALA A 64 -2.69 -0.30 23.75
N PRO A 65 -2.31 -1.00 24.83
CA PRO A 65 -1.71 -0.38 26.00
C PRO A 65 -0.47 0.44 25.61
N GLY A 66 -0.38 1.69 26.03
CA GLY A 66 0.71 2.60 25.63
C GLY A 66 0.34 3.54 24.47
N ILE A 67 -0.87 3.45 23.91
CA ILE A 67 -1.32 4.35 22.83
C ILE A 67 -1.35 5.83 23.25
N GLU A 68 -1.50 6.11 24.54
CA GLU A 68 -1.52 7.45 25.12
C GLU A 68 -0.21 8.23 24.97
N ARG A 69 0.90 7.55 24.62
CA ARG A 69 2.19 8.21 24.35
C ARG A 69 2.26 8.86 22.97
N TYR A 70 1.27 8.66 22.11
CA TYR A 70 1.22 9.19 20.76
C TYR A 70 0.37 10.45 20.68
N ASP A 71 0.88 11.46 19.97
CA ASP A 71 0.06 12.58 19.54
C ASP A 71 -0.91 12.11 18.46
N ARG A 72 -2.21 12.23 18.78
CA ARG A 72 -3.30 11.87 17.87
C ARG A 72 -3.62 13.06 16.97
N SER A 73 -3.63 12.83 15.66
CA SER A 73 -4.01 13.82 14.66
C SER A 73 -5.10 13.30 13.74
N ARG A 74 -5.82 14.22 13.09
CA ARG A 74 -6.79 13.89 12.05
C ARG A 74 -6.71 14.90 10.92
N THR A 75 -6.62 14.39 9.70
CA THR A 75 -6.83 15.14 8.46
C THR A 75 -8.13 14.65 7.81
N GLU A 76 -8.50 15.21 6.65
CA GLU A 76 -9.77 14.91 5.97
C GLU A 76 -10.06 13.40 5.86
N HIS A 77 -9.06 12.60 5.45
CA HIS A 77 -9.22 11.16 5.22
C HIS A 77 -8.37 10.25 6.12
N TRP A 78 -7.62 10.80 7.08
CA TRP A 78 -6.67 10.02 7.88
C TRP A 78 -6.72 10.36 9.37
N ASN A 79 -6.72 9.33 10.20
CA ASN A 79 -6.29 9.41 11.59
C ASN A 79 -4.79 9.08 11.65
N GLY A 80 -4.04 9.81 12.45
CA GLY A 80 -2.60 9.62 12.63
C GLY A 80 -2.22 9.52 14.10
N TRP A 81 -1.18 8.76 14.37
CA TRP A 81 -0.54 8.61 15.69
C TRP A 81 0.95 8.80 15.49
N THR A 82 1.57 9.73 16.21
CA THR A 82 3.00 10.02 16.09
C THR A 82 3.61 10.22 17.47
N THR A 83 4.74 9.58 17.74
CA THR A 83 5.48 9.81 18.99
C THR A 83 5.95 11.28 19.03
N PRO A 84 5.76 12.00 20.15
CA PRO A 84 6.22 13.38 20.27
C PRO A 84 7.71 13.55 19.96
N GLY A 85 8.05 14.63 19.25
CA GLY A 85 9.44 14.98 18.91
C GLY A 85 10.08 14.16 17.78
N VAL A 86 9.34 13.23 17.17
CA VAL A 86 9.82 12.46 16.02
C VAL A 86 9.79 13.28 14.74
N GLU A 87 10.91 13.30 14.02
CA GLU A 87 10.99 13.85 12.67
C GLU A 87 10.40 12.87 11.65
N THR A 88 9.19 13.17 11.14
CA THR A 88 8.46 12.30 10.21
C THR A 88 9.04 12.29 8.79
N SER A 89 9.74 13.36 8.38
CA SER A 89 10.40 13.46 7.07
C SER A 89 11.52 12.43 6.88
N ALA A 90 12.14 11.97 7.97
CA ALA A 90 13.17 10.93 7.95
C ALA A 90 12.59 9.50 7.83
N GLN A 91 11.27 9.33 7.94
CA GLN A 91 10.62 8.02 7.98
C GLN A 91 10.14 7.58 6.61
N VAL A 92 11.09 7.33 5.73
CA VAL A 92 10.81 6.97 4.34
C VAL A 92 10.37 5.52 4.18
N HIS A 93 10.67 4.63 5.13
CA HIS A 93 10.32 3.22 5.01
C HIS A 93 8.89 2.98 5.47
N LYS A 94 8.08 2.31 4.64
CA LYS A 94 6.67 2.07 4.90
C LYS A 94 6.36 0.59 5.02
N VAL A 95 5.52 0.27 5.99
CA VAL A 95 4.80 -1.01 6.06
C VAL A 95 3.32 -0.72 5.82
N TYR A 96 2.74 -1.40 4.84
CA TYR A 96 1.32 -1.33 4.53
C TYR A 96 0.61 -2.55 5.10
N VAL A 97 -0.56 -2.32 5.70
CA VAL A 97 -1.44 -3.40 6.18
C VAL A 97 -2.80 -3.25 5.49
N SER A 98 -3.25 -4.31 4.83
CA SER A 98 -4.41 -4.24 3.93
C SER A 98 -5.39 -5.40 4.13
N PRO A 99 -5.97 -5.59 5.34
CA PRO A 99 -7.08 -6.51 5.53
C PRO A 99 -8.25 -6.10 4.64
N THR A 100 -9.08 -7.07 4.23
CA THR A 100 -10.38 -6.75 3.65
C THR A 100 -11.24 -5.98 4.65
N PRO A 101 -12.18 -5.11 4.20
CA PRO A 101 -13.03 -4.34 5.12
C PRO A 101 -13.78 -5.20 6.18
N PRO A 102 -14.31 -6.40 5.85
CA PRO A 102 -14.92 -7.28 6.86
C PRO A 102 -13.96 -7.75 7.96
N CYS A 103 -12.66 -7.84 7.68
CA CYS A 103 -11.65 -8.23 8.65
C CYS A 103 -11.21 -7.09 9.58
N LEU A 104 -11.51 -5.83 9.27
CA LEU A 104 -11.04 -4.66 10.04
C LEU A 104 -11.38 -4.70 11.54
N PRO A 105 -12.60 -5.10 11.99
CA PRO A 105 -12.92 -5.16 13.41
C PRO A 105 -11.97 -6.04 14.24
N ALA A 106 -11.45 -7.12 13.65
CA ALA A 106 -10.55 -8.05 14.32
C ALA A 106 -9.07 -7.78 14.03
N ALA A 107 -8.73 -7.34 12.81
CA ALA A 107 -7.35 -7.08 12.42
C ALA A 107 -6.81 -5.75 12.99
N LEU A 108 -7.61 -4.69 13.03
CA LEU A 108 -7.13 -3.36 13.42
C LEU A 108 -6.63 -3.30 14.88
N PRO A 109 -7.30 -3.93 15.87
CA PRO A 109 -6.78 -4.06 17.23
C PRO A 109 -5.39 -4.71 17.29
N LEU A 110 -5.15 -5.78 16.53
CA LEU A 110 -3.87 -6.47 16.47
C LEU A 110 -2.78 -5.58 15.87
N VAL A 111 -3.12 -4.82 14.83
CA VAL A 111 -2.18 -3.85 14.22
C VAL A 111 -1.77 -2.78 15.22
N PHE A 112 -2.72 -2.20 15.95
CA PHE A 112 -2.41 -1.17 16.96
C PHE A 112 -1.56 -1.73 18.09
N ALA A 113 -1.96 -2.88 18.65
CA ALA A 113 -1.19 -3.54 19.70
C ALA A 113 0.25 -3.83 19.25
N THR A 114 0.43 -4.32 18.02
CA THR A 114 1.75 -4.60 17.44
C THR A 114 2.55 -3.31 17.19
N ALA A 115 1.92 -2.26 16.66
CA ALA A 115 2.57 -0.99 16.39
C ALA A 115 3.09 -0.33 17.69
N VAL A 116 2.29 -0.37 18.75
CA VAL A 116 2.70 0.13 20.07
C VAL A 116 3.77 -0.77 20.68
N ALA A 117 3.58 -2.10 20.71
CA ALA A 117 4.56 -3.03 21.30
C ALA A 117 5.94 -2.99 20.62
N LEU A 118 5.98 -2.64 19.33
CA LEU A 118 7.21 -2.53 18.56
C LEU A 118 7.73 -1.09 18.43
N ASP A 119 7.19 -0.12 19.16
CA ASP A 119 7.64 1.28 19.12
C ASP A 119 7.70 1.84 17.69
N VAL A 120 6.64 1.60 16.91
CA VAL A 120 6.49 2.26 15.62
C VAL A 120 6.32 3.76 15.89
N PRO A 121 7.12 4.65 15.27
CA PRO A 121 7.16 6.05 15.66
C PRO A 121 6.03 6.89 15.03
N SER A 122 5.50 6.50 13.88
CA SER A 122 4.32 7.13 13.28
C SER A 122 3.53 6.14 12.43
N TRP A 123 2.20 6.23 12.45
CA TRP A 123 1.33 5.51 11.53
C TRP A 123 0.03 6.25 11.30
N LYS A 124 -0.69 5.83 10.26
CA LYS A 124 -2.00 6.37 9.92
C LYS A 124 -2.98 5.29 9.48
N VAL A 125 -4.25 5.58 9.69
CA VAL A 125 -5.40 4.75 9.31
C VAL A 125 -6.48 5.61 8.66
N GLY A 126 -7.17 5.07 7.65
CA GLY A 126 -8.30 5.76 7.03
C GLY A 126 -9.31 6.28 8.06
N ALA A 127 -9.73 7.54 7.93
CA ALA A 127 -10.61 8.20 8.91
C ALA A 127 -12.11 8.02 8.64
N ASP A 128 -12.45 7.65 7.41
CA ASP A 128 -13.80 7.53 6.92
C ASP A 128 -13.95 6.25 6.09
N ALA A 129 -15.17 6.01 5.59
CA ALA A 129 -15.45 4.84 4.77
C ALA A 129 -14.57 4.80 3.50
N ALA A 130 -14.33 5.95 2.85
CA ALA A 130 -13.49 6.00 1.66
C ALA A 130 -12.05 5.59 1.99
N GLY A 131 -11.48 6.12 3.08
CA GLY A 131 -10.14 5.82 3.58
C GLY A 131 -9.97 4.35 3.98
N LEU A 132 -10.95 3.76 4.67
CA LEU A 132 -10.90 2.35 5.09
C LEU A 132 -11.07 1.36 3.94
N HIS A 133 -11.55 1.81 2.79
CA HIS A 133 -11.70 1.00 1.59
C HIS A 133 -10.53 1.15 0.59
N ARG A 134 -9.62 2.09 0.82
CA ARG A 134 -8.34 2.18 0.08
C ARG A 134 -7.50 0.91 0.25
N ALA A 135 -6.66 0.60 -0.72
CA ALA A 135 -5.69 -0.48 -0.57
C ALA A 135 -4.69 -0.19 0.57
N ASP A 136 -4.16 1.04 0.61
CA ASP A 136 -3.17 1.53 1.58
C ASP A 136 -3.82 2.16 2.83
N LYS A 137 -4.93 1.59 3.30
CA LYS A 137 -5.74 2.11 4.41
C LYS A 137 -5.04 2.16 5.77
N ILE A 138 -3.97 1.40 5.96
CA ILE A 138 -3.14 1.40 7.18
C ILE A 138 -1.69 1.45 6.74
N VAL A 139 -0.96 2.47 7.19
CA VAL A 139 0.45 2.70 6.81
C VAL A 139 1.25 3.04 8.05
N LEU A 140 2.33 2.29 8.29
CA LEU A 140 3.28 2.49 9.37
C LEU A 140 4.58 3.02 8.77
N TYR A 141 5.15 4.03 9.42
CA TYR A 141 6.34 4.76 8.96
C TYR A 141 7.52 4.44 9.88
N LEU A 142 8.64 4.05 9.29
CA LEU A 142 9.82 3.54 9.98
C LEU A 142 11.08 4.28 9.53
N PRO A 143 12.06 4.46 10.44
CA PRO A 143 13.28 5.22 10.15
C PRO A 143 14.31 4.43 9.35
N SER A 144 14.18 3.10 9.26
CA SER A 144 15.15 2.25 8.57
C SER A 144 14.52 1.00 7.99
N ALA A 145 15.16 0.45 6.95
CA ALA A 145 14.75 -0.81 6.34
C ALA A 145 14.73 -1.96 7.37
N PRO A 146 15.77 -2.23 8.18
CA PRO A 146 15.72 -3.31 9.18
C PRO A 146 14.55 -3.20 10.16
N ARG A 147 14.16 -1.98 10.55
CA ARG A 147 12.99 -1.75 11.41
C ARG A 147 11.69 -2.05 10.66
N ALA A 148 11.57 -1.65 9.40
CA ALA A 148 10.42 -1.99 8.56
C ALA A 148 10.32 -3.51 8.33
N ASP A 149 11.44 -4.22 8.15
CA ASP A 149 11.49 -5.68 8.01
C ASP A 149 10.95 -6.37 9.27
N ALA A 150 11.45 -5.98 10.45
CA ALA A 150 11.03 -6.56 11.73
C ALA A 150 9.53 -6.33 12.00
N VAL A 151 9.05 -5.09 11.80
CA VAL A 151 7.63 -4.74 11.99
C VAL A 151 6.74 -5.46 10.99
N ALA A 152 7.15 -5.55 9.72
CA ALA A 152 6.37 -6.24 8.70
C ALA A 152 6.31 -7.75 8.95
N ALA A 153 7.40 -8.38 9.41
CA ALA A 153 7.41 -9.80 9.76
C ALA A 153 6.45 -10.09 10.93
N ALA A 154 6.55 -9.33 12.02
CA ALA A 154 5.66 -9.49 13.17
C ALA A 154 4.17 -9.28 12.81
N LEU A 155 3.88 -8.28 11.97
CA LEU A 155 2.52 -8.05 11.48
C LEU A 155 2.05 -9.16 10.54
N ALA A 156 2.93 -9.75 9.72
CA ALA A 156 2.57 -10.85 8.84
C ALA A 156 2.22 -12.10 9.64
N ASP A 157 2.95 -12.38 10.71
CA ASP A 157 2.72 -13.53 11.59
C ASP A 157 1.40 -13.38 12.37
N VAL A 158 1.17 -12.22 13.00
CA VAL A 158 -0.04 -11.99 13.82
C VAL A 158 -1.32 -11.88 12.99
N LEU A 159 -1.20 -11.52 11.71
CA LEU A 159 -2.31 -11.39 10.78
C LEU A 159 -2.45 -12.60 9.84
N ASP A 160 -1.74 -13.70 10.11
CA ASP A 160 -1.93 -14.92 9.35
C ASP A 160 -3.39 -15.42 9.45
N GLY A 161 -3.89 -15.98 8.36
CA GLY A 161 -5.29 -16.41 8.24
C GLY A 161 -6.32 -15.28 7.98
N PHE A 162 -5.95 -14.00 8.11
CA PHE A 162 -6.86 -12.91 7.71
C PHE A 162 -6.91 -12.72 6.19
N ALA A 163 -8.10 -12.42 5.67
CA ALA A 163 -8.27 -12.13 4.25
C ALA A 163 -7.60 -10.80 3.87
N ALA A 164 -6.72 -10.85 2.88
CA ALA A 164 -5.98 -9.71 2.35
C ALA A 164 -6.72 -9.04 1.19
N GLN A 165 -6.89 -7.71 1.27
CA GLN A 165 -7.20 -6.89 0.11
C GLN A 165 -5.97 -6.78 -0.80
N GLY A 166 -4.81 -6.44 -0.22
CA GLY A 166 -3.54 -6.29 -0.92
C GLY A 166 -3.30 -4.88 -1.45
N VAL A 167 -2.02 -4.50 -1.56
CA VAL A 167 -1.59 -3.18 -2.03
C VAL A 167 -0.74 -3.32 -3.30
N PRO A 168 -1.25 -2.96 -4.50
CA PRO A 168 -0.43 -2.99 -5.71
C PRO A 168 0.78 -2.06 -5.59
N PHE A 169 1.87 -2.44 -6.24
CA PHE A 169 3.14 -1.69 -6.32
C PHE A 169 3.85 -1.61 -4.96
N THR A 170 3.85 -2.73 -4.23
CA THR A 170 4.54 -2.86 -2.94
C THR A 170 5.11 -4.27 -2.80
N GLY A 171 6.22 -4.40 -2.08
CA GLY A 171 6.90 -5.66 -1.84
C GLY A 171 6.18 -6.51 -0.81
N GLN A 172 5.65 -7.68 -1.22
CA GLN A 172 4.93 -8.57 -0.32
C GLN A 172 5.82 -9.11 0.82
N VAL A 173 5.23 -9.17 2.02
CA VAL A 173 5.78 -9.84 3.21
C VAL A 173 4.80 -10.93 3.65
N GLY A 174 5.33 -12.12 3.96
CA GLY A 174 4.52 -13.30 4.26
C GLY A 174 3.80 -13.91 3.04
N ALA A 175 2.93 -14.87 3.29
CA ALA A 175 2.28 -15.66 2.22
C ALA A 175 1.03 -14.99 1.63
N THR A 176 0.29 -14.19 2.41
CA THR A 176 -1.07 -13.73 2.08
C THR A 176 -1.12 -12.42 1.30
N GLY A 177 -0.07 -11.59 1.38
CA GLY A 177 -0.10 -10.23 0.85
C GLY A 177 -0.95 -9.26 1.67
N ILE A 178 -1.30 -9.59 2.92
CA ILE A 178 -1.94 -8.64 3.85
C ILE A 178 -0.97 -7.56 4.30
N VAL A 179 0.32 -7.92 4.45
CA VAL A 179 1.42 -7.01 4.76
C VAL A 179 2.33 -6.85 3.55
N SER A 180 2.76 -5.61 3.30
CA SER A 180 3.73 -5.30 2.26
C SER A 180 4.55 -4.06 2.60
N ARG A 181 5.58 -3.77 1.80
CA ARG A 181 6.55 -2.70 2.08
C ARG A 181 6.79 -1.79 0.88
N GLY A 182 7.18 -0.56 1.19
CA GLY A 182 7.61 0.45 0.23
C GLY A 182 8.65 1.38 0.86
N GLN A 183 9.28 2.20 0.04
CA GLN A 183 10.23 3.23 0.51
C GLN A 183 9.98 4.51 -0.28
N ASP A 184 9.61 5.57 0.41
CA ASP A 184 9.45 6.88 -0.21
C ASP A 184 10.77 7.36 -0.81
N ARG A 185 10.68 8.06 -1.93
CA ARG A 185 11.82 8.64 -2.64
C ARG A 185 11.59 10.13 -2.79
N GLN A 186 12.61 10.95 -2.50
CA GLN A 186 12.54 12.40 -2.74
C GLN A 186 11.28 13.07 -2.15
N ARG A 187 10.92 12.69 -0.91
CA ARG A 187 9.71 13.14 -0.17
C ARG A 187 8.37 12.72 -0.79
N GLU A 188 8.41 11.76 -1.69
CA GLU A 188 7.22 11.27 -2.36
C GLU A 188 6.92 9.81 -2.04
N SER A 189 5.62 9.52 -1.95
CA SER A 189 5.13 8.16 -1.71
C SER A 189 5.66 7.17 -2.75
N TRP A 190 6.29 6.08 -2.29
CA TRP A 190 6.74 4.94 -3.13
C TRP A 190 5.73 4.57 -4.22
N ARG A 191 4.48 4.30 -3.82
CA ARG A 191 3.40 3.93 -4.74
C ARG A 191 3.10 5.00 -5.78
N ALA A 192 3.20 6.29 -5.43
CA ALA A 192 2.92 7.38 -6.36
C ALA A 192 4.01 7.46 -7.45
N VAL A 193 5.28 7.34 -7.03
CA VAL A 193 6.44 7.25 -7.95
C VAL A 193 6.24 6.10 -8.94
N LEU A 194 5.99 4.88 -8.43
CA LEU A 194 5.79 3.72 -9.29
C LEU A 194 4.58 3.85 -10.21
N CYS A 195 3.44 4.34 -9.70
CA CYS A 195 2.24 4.51 -10.53
C CYS A 195 2.46 5.51 -11.67
N ARG A 196 3.22 6.59 -11.44
CA ARG A 196 3.56 7.53 -12.51
C ARG A 196 4.59 6.97 -13.49
N ALA A 197 5.62 6.29 -13.01
CA ALA A 197 6.60 5.65 -13.88
C ALA A 197 5.91 4.65 -14.82
N VAL A 198 5.08 3.76 -14.27
CA VAL A 198 4.31 2.78 -15.05
C VAL A 198 3.32 3.47 -15.99
N ALA A 199 2.60 4.50 -15.54
CA ALA A 199 1.66 5.24 -16.40
C ALA A 199 2.35 5.93 -17.58
N GLY A 200 3.49 6.57 -17.34
CA GLY A 200 4.29 7.23 -18.37
C GLY A 200 4.80 6.23 -19.40
N GLU A 201 5.24 5.06 -18.94
CA GLU A 201 5.69 4.00 -19.83
C GLU A 201 4.54 3.37 -20.62
N LEU A 202 3.41 3.07 -19.99
CA LEU A 202 2.21 2.59 -20.69
C LEU A 202 1.77 3.55 -21.80
N HIS A 203 1.82 4.86 -21.52
CA HIS A 203 1.50 5.88 -22.52
C HIS A 203 2.49 5.88 -23.68
N ARG A 204 3.80 5.83 -23.39
CA ARG A 204 4.86 5.82 -24.40
C ARG A 204 4.83 4.56 -25.26
N GLN A 205 4.70 3.39 -24.65
CA GLN A 205 4.66 2.12 -25.35
C GLN A 205 3.39 1.98 -26.19
N ARG A 206 2.25 2.50 -25.72
CA ARG A 206 1.04 2.57 -26.54
C ARG A 206 1.26 3.42 -27.81
N ALA A 207 1.91 4.58 -27.68
CA ALA A 207 2.19 5.44 -28.83
C ALA A 207 3.17 4.78 -29.82
N HIS A 208 4.17 4.05 -29.30
CA HIS A 208 5.18 3.37 -30.12
C HIS A 208 4.64 2.14 -30.84
N LEU A 209 3.90 1.27 -30.13
CA LEU A 209 3.42 -0.01 -30.64
C LEU A 209 2.14 0.13 -31.48
N GLY A 210 1.37 1.21 -31.25
CA GLY A 210 0.14 1.50 -31.98
C GLY A 210 -1.15 1.15 -31.20
N PRO A 211 -2.29 1.68 -31.67
CA PRO A 211 -3.57 1.59 -30.95
C PRO A 211 -4.17 0.18 -30.91
N ASP A 212 -3.90 -0.66 -31.91
CA ASP A 212 -4.51 -1.99 -32.05
C ASP A 212 -3.78 -3.09 -31.29
N VAL A 213 -2.61 -2.78 -30.71
CA VAL A 213 -1.83 -3.75 -29.95
C VAL A 213 -2.54 -4.15 -28.67
N GLN A 214 -2.51 -5.45 -28.38
CA GLN A 214 -3.19 -6.02 -27.22
C GLN A 214 -2.65 -5.40 -25.91
N PRO A 215 -3.51 -5.10 -24.91
CA PRO A 215 -3.08 -4.45 -23.67
C PRO A 215 -1.98 -5.18 -22.91
N HIS A 216 -1.94 -6.52 -22.96
CA HIS A 216 -0.89 -7.28 -22.29
C HIS A 216 0.49 -7.03 -22.89
N ALA A 217 0.60 -6.90 -24.22
CA ALA A 217 1.87 -6.63 -24.89
C ALA A 217 2.39 -5.23 -24.53
N VAL A 218 1.49 -4.23 -24.49
CA VAL A 218 1.85 -2.87 -24.02
C VAL A 218 2.29 -2.88 -22.56
N ALA A 219 1.61 -3.64 -21.70
CA ALA A 219 1.98 -3.79 -20.30
C ALA A 219 3.36 -4.46 -20.13
N ASP A 220 3.61 -5.55 -20.86
CA ASP A 220 4.88 -6.27 -20.77
C ASP A 220 6.04 -5.40 -21.27
N SER A 221 5.91 -4.73 -22.42
CA SER A 221 6.92 -3.77 -22.90
C SER A 221 7.15 -2.62 -21.93
N ALA A 222 6.11 -2.16 -21.23
CA ALA A 222 6.25 -1.10 -20.24
C ALA A 222 6.96 -1.56 -18.95
N LEU A 223 6.72 -2.79 -18.52
CA LEU A 223 7.42 -3.34 -17.37
C LEU A 223 8.88 -3.64 -17.71
N ASP A 224 9.15 -4.14 -18.91
CA ASP A 224 10.52 -4.40 -19.40
C ASP A 224 11.34 -3.11 -19.44
N ALA A 225 10.76 -2.00 -19.93
CA ALA A 225 11.42 -0.69 -19.96
C ALA A 225 11.73 -0.10 -18.58
N LEU A 226 11.07 -0.59 -17.52
CA LEU A 226 11.28 -0.14 -16.13
C LEU A 226 12.16 -1.09 -15.32
N ALA A 227 12.52 -2.26 -15.85
CA ALA A 227 13.19 -3.33 -15.11
C ALA A 227 14.61 -2.96 -14.65
N ASP A 228 15.27 -2.01 -15.34
CA ASP A 228 16.59 -1.51 -14.95
C ASP A 228 16.54 -0.55 -13.75
N GLU A 229 15.41 0.11 -13.50
CA GLU A 229 15.24 1.10 -12.42
C GLU A 229 14.47 0.55 -11.22
N TYR A 230 13.58 -0.41 -11.45
CA TYR A 230 12.67 -0.96 -10.45
C TYR A 230 12.64 -2.48 -10.50
N ASP A 231 12.51 -3.11 -9.34
CA ASP A 231 12.12 -4.53 -9.27
C ASP A 231 10.64 -4.67 -9.67
N VAL A 232 10.38 -4.80 -10.96
CA VAL A 232 9.03 -4.98 -11.52
C VAL A 232 8.45 -6.38 -11.25
N VAL A 233 9.26 -7.30 -10.72
CA VAL A 233 8.86 -8.67 -10.40
C VAL A 233 8.26 -8.72 -9.01
N THR A 234 8.94 -8.18 -8.01
CA THR A 234 8.49 -8.25 -6.61
C THR A 234 8.04 -6.92 -6.02
N TRP A 235 8.34 -5.80 -6.69
CA TRP A 235 8.05 -4.42 -6.25
C TRP A 235 8.65 -4.08 -4.88
N ARG A 236 9.69 -4.81 -4.46
CA ARG A 236 10.43 -4.53 -3.24
C ARG A 236 11.30 -3.28 -3.46
N PRO A 237 11.39 -2.39 -2.45
CA PRO A 237 12.38 -1.33 -2.47
C PRO A 237 13.78 -1.92 -2.59
N ASP A 238 14.58 -1.34 -3.48
CA ASP A 238 15.94 -1.78 -3.70
C ASP A 238 16.84 -1.35 -2.54
N ALA A 239 17.61 -2.27 -1.96
CA ALA A 239 18.45 -1.99 -0.79
C ALA A 239 19.62 -1.04 -1.10
N ARG A 240 19.88 -0.77 -2.39
CA ARG A 240 21.07 -0.05 -2.88
C ARG A 240 20.81 1.42 -3.18
N VAL A 241 19.55 1.87 -3.21
CA VAL A 241 19.22 3.26 -3.52
C VAL A 241 18.95 4.01 -2.20
N PRO A 242 19.85 4.91 -1.77
CA PRO A 242 19.61 5.71 -0.58
C PRO A 242 18.36 6.59 -0.76
N ALA A 243 17.74 6.90 0.38
CA ALA A 243 16.48 7.66 0.50
C ALA A 243 16.54 9.06 -0.12
#